data_AF-A0A7L9S9E2-F1
#
_entry.id   AF-A0A7L9S9E2-F1
#
_cell.length_a   1.000
_cell.length_b   1.000
_cell.length_c   1.000
_cell.angle_alpha   90.00
_cell.angle_beta   90.00
_cell.angle_gamma   90.00
#
_symmetry.space_group_name_H-M   'P 1'
#
loop_
_entity.id
_entity.type
_entity.pdbx_description
1 polymer ?
#
loop_
_entity_poly.entity_id
_entity_poly.type
_entity_poly.pdbx_seq_one_letter_code
_entity_poly.pdbx_strand_id
1 'polypeptide(L)'
;MKTIHKTLIAISLSAIIMPAVISSAYAHGDKVHKRHDNDHHMLKQLDLTQSQKENASAIIKASRVDSEQNKATFKALHLELQQQIKQDKWDEAQVAQLIGEIDALKLARAEKSRSSKQQIWALLSPEQQVKFVEIEQSRIARASTKMADKGQKRQEKLIAKLALTDEQKTTIEPLFEQLNDNRKLLQELKLREKKAFINILKNGDDVLPGMPMATIDTQSIAIDNANLQHRIWHTLNAEQQQTFERFIDRQKHNMKKQRGHRS
;
A
#
# COMPACT_ATOMS: atom_id res chain seq x y z
N MET A 1 -29.31 53.21 -14.68
CA MET A 1 -30.18 52.03 -14.91
C MET A 1 -29.80 51.38 -16.23
N LYS A 2 -29.26 50.15 -16.17
CA LYS A 2 -29.20 49.12 -17.22
C LYS A 2 -28.52 47.91 -16.58
N THR A 3 -29.35 47.00 -16.07
CA THR A 3 -29.00 45.63 -15.66
C THR A 3 -29.06 44.69 -16.86
N ILE A 4 -28.68 43.41 -16.64
CA ILE A 4 -28.94 42.18 -17.47
C ILE A 4 -27.73 41.76 -18.34
N HIS A 5 -27.11 40.57 -18.28
CA HIS A 5 -27.27 39.34 -17.50
C HIS A 5 -25.92 38.57 -17.48
N LYS A 6 -25.49 38.04 -16.32
CA LYS A 6 -24.53 36.92 -16.26
C LYS A 6 -25.31 35.65 -15.94
N THR A 7 -25.33 34.72 -16.88
CA THR A 7 -25.87 33.36 -16.71
C THR A 7 -24.94 32.54 -15.81
N LEU A 8 -25.32 32.39 -14.55
CA LEU A 8 -24.76 31.39 -13.65
C LEU A 8 -25.45 30.05 -13.93
N ILE A 9 -24.69 29.09 -14.46
CA ILE A 9 -25.11 27.69 -14.53
C ILE A 9 -24.98 27.14 -13.11
N ALA A 10 -26.13 26.98 -12.45
CA ALA A 10 -26.26 26.31 -11.18
C ALA A 10 -26.05 24.80 -11.40
N ILE A 11 -24.91 24.27 -10.96
CA ILE A 11 -24.71 22.83 -10.82
C ILE A 11 -25.41 22.42 -9.52
N SER A 12 -26.53 21.72 -9.68
CA SER A 12 -27.31 21.12 -8.61
C SER A 12 -26.49 20.05 -7.87
N LEU A 13 -26.10 20.35 -6.63
CA LEU A 13 -25.63 19.38 -5.65
C LEU A 13 -26.79 18.45 -5.26
N SER A 14 -26.83 17.25 -5.83
CA SER A 14 -27.67 16.17 -5.35
C SER A 14 -27.12 15.67 -4.01
N ALA A 15 -27.76 16.13 -2.94
CA ALA A 15 -27.61 15.63 -1.59
C ALA A 15 -28.06 14.15 -1.51
N ILE A 16 -27.10 13.22 -1.41
CA ILE A 16 -27.36 11.87 -0.94
C ILE A 16 -27.14 11.88 0.58
N ILE A 17 -28.24 12.05 1.31
CA ILE A 17 -28.32 11.85 2.76
C ILE A 17 -28.29 10.33 2.98
N MET A 18 -27.18 9.78 3.47
CA MET A 18 -27.18 8.46 4.10
C MET A 18 -27.21 8.62 5.62
N PRO A 19 -28.10 7.92 6.34
CA PRO A 19 -28.12 7.96 7.80
C PRO A 19 -26.88 7.29 8.39
N ALA A 20 -26.19 8.03 9.25
CA ALA A 20 -25.15 7.52 10.13
C ALA A 20 -25.75 6.56 11.16
N VAL A 21 -25.60 5.25 10.97
CA VAL A 21 -25.74 4.27 12.04
C VAL A 21 -24.37 3.98 12.63
N ILE A 22 -24.06 4.69 13.72
CA ILE A 22 -23.04 4.32 14.68
C ILE A 22 -23.64 3.19 15.52
N SER A 23 -23.28 1.94 15.21
CA SER A 23 -23.43 0.83 16.16
C SER A 23 -22.05 0.43 16.65
N SER A 24 -21.64 1.05 17.76
CA SER A 24 -20.58 0.57 18.63
C SER A 24 -21.08 -0.69 19.34
N ALA A 25 -20.69 -1.87 18.86
CA ALA A 25 -20.77 -3.10 19.63
C ALA A 25 -19.35 -3.57 19.95
N TYR A 26 -18.86 -3.14 21.10
CA TYR A 26 -17.79 -3.82 21.83
C TYR A 26 -18.36 -5.14 22.36
N ALA A 27 -17.86 -6.28 21.89
CA ALA A 27 -17.91 -7.53 22.65
C ALA A 27 -16.90 -8.56 22.12
N HIS A 28 -16.00 -8.93 23.04
CA HIS A 28 -15.30 -10.20 23.18
C HIS A 28 -14.27 -10.64 22.12
N GLY A 29 -13.01 -10.40 22.50
CA GLY A 29 -12.14 -11.51 22.87
C GLY A 29 -11.67 -12.40 21.75
N ASP A 30 -10.63 -11.95 21.03
CA ASP A 30 -9.71 -12.90 20.41
C ASP A 30 -8.29 -12.34 20.42
N LYS A 31 -7.40 -13.17 20.96
CA LYS A 31 -5.97 -12.99 21.16
C LYS A 31 -5.35 -12.01 20.16
N VAL A 32 -4.91 -10.85 20.66
CA VAL A 32 -4.08 -9.90 19.91
C VAL A 32 -2.71 -10.55 19.67
N HIS A 33 -2.63 -11.38 18.64
CA HIS A 33 -1.37 -11.97 18.22
C HIS A 33 -0.48 -10.84 17.68
N LYS A 34 0.63 -10.61 18.40
CA LYS A 34 1.66 -9.63 18.07
C LYS A 34 2.01 -9.76 16.60
N ARG A 35 1.79 -8.68 15.85
CA ARG A 35 2.35 -8.54 14.50
C ARG A 35 3.85 -8.80 14.64
N HIS A 36 4.37 -9.82 13.98
CA HIS A 36 5.82 -9.99 13.90
C HIS A 36 6.34 -8.87 13.00
N ASP A 37 6.75 -7.78 13.63
CA ASP A 37 7.40 -6.68 12.96
C ASP A 37 8.75 -7.16 12.42
N ASN A 38 8.94 -6.98 11.12
CA ASN A 38 10.19 -7.30 10.43
C ASN A 38 11.40 -6.62 11.12
N ASP A 39 11.19 -5.48 11.76
CA ASP A 39 12.24 -4.74 12.45
C ASP A 39 12.62 -5.42 13.78
N HIS A 40 11.69 -6.04 14.50
CA HIS A 40 12.04 -6.84 15.68
C HIS A 40 12.89 -8.07 15.33
N HIS A 41 12.62 -8.70 14.18
CA HIS A 41 13.45 -9.82 13.72
C HIS A 41 14.86 -9.34 13.32
N MET A 42 14.97 -8.13 12.75
CA MET A 42 16.27 -7.54 12.45
C MET A 42 17.06 -7.30 13.73
N LEU A 43 16.46 -6.64 14.74
CA LEU A 43 17.13 -6.36 16.01
C LEU A 43 17.61 -7.62 16.72
N LYS A 44 16.88 -8.73 16.62
CA LYS A 44 17.29 -10.03 17.19
C LYS A 44 18.56 -10.59 16.53
N GLN A 45 18.85 -10.21 15.29
CA GLN A 45 20.01 -10.70 14.55
C GLN A 45 21.26 -9.82 14.77
N LEU A 46 21.13 -8.63 15.36
CA LEU A 46 22.22 -7.66 15.51
C LEU A 46 23.01 -7.83 16.81
N ASP A 47 22.75 -8.89 17.59
CA ASP A 47 23.45 -9.17 18.85
C ASP A 47 23.55 -7.94 19.77
N LEU A 48 22.44 -7.22 19.90
CA LEU A 48 22.37 -5.96 20.64
C LEU A 48 22.59 -6.17 22.15
N THR A 49 23.28 -5.23 22.78
CA THR A 49 23.37 -5.14 24.25
C THR A 49 21.98 -4.89 24.85
N GLN A 50 21.82 -5.13 26.15
CA GLN A 50 20.53 -4.91 26.82
C GLN A 50 20.05 -3.46 26.70
N SER A 51 20.96 -2.49 26.91
CA SER A 51 20.67 -1.06 26.72
C SER A 51 20.31 -0.72 25.27
N GLN A 52 21.03 -1.25 24.28
CA GLN A 52 20.68 -1.06 22.87
C GLN A 52 19.30 -1.64 22.53
N LYS A 53 18.93 -2.80 23.08
CA LYS A 53 17.61 -3.43 22.87
C LYS A 53 16.48 -2.57 23.41
N GLU A 54 16.66 -1.98 24.59
CA GLU A 54 15.65 -1.12 25.22
C GLU A 54 15.44 0.15 24.40
N ASN A 55 16.51 0.82 24.02
CA ASN A 55 16.47 2.03 23.18
C ASN A 55 15.85 1.75 21.80
N ALA A 56 16.30 0.69 21.11
CA ALA A 56 15.76 0.31 19.82
C ALA A 56 14.27 -0.09 19.90
N SER A 57 13.86 -0.75 20.99
CA SER A 57 12.45 -1.08 21.23
C SER A 57 11.60 0.17 21.44
N ALA A 58 12.10 1.17 22.18
CA ALA A 58 11.42 2.44 22.37
C ALA A 58 11.22 3.19 21.04
N ILE A 59 12.26 3.29 20.21
CA ILE A 59 12.21 3.89 18.87
C ILE A 59 11.15 3.21 17.99
N ILE A 60 11.14 1.87 17.97
CA ILE A 60 10.17 1.10 17.19
C ILE A 60 8.74 1.28 17.73
N LYS A 61 8.56 1.33 19.06
CA LYS A 61 7.22 1.55 19.65
C LYS A 61 6.68 2.93 19.30
N ALA A 62 7.52 3.97 19.39
CA ALA A 62 7.13 5.34 19.05
C ALA A 62 6.63 5.44 17.60
N SER A 63 7.38 4.87 16.65
CA SER A 63 6.96 4.87 15.23
C SER A 63 5.68 4.07 14.93
N ARG A 64 5.28 3.13 15.80
CA ARG A 64 4.04 2.36 15.65
C ARG A 64 2.79 3.10 16.08
N VAL A 65 2.86 3.88 17.17
CA VAL A 65 1.70 4.61 17.71
C VAL A 65 1.09 5.46 16.60
N ASP A 66 1.94 6.20 15.90
CA ASP A 66 1.53 7.08 14.80
C ASP A 66 0.96 6.31 13.60
N SER A 67 1.50 5.12 13.33
CA SER A 67 0.99 4.27 12.25
C SER A 67 -0.39 3.67 12.57
N GLU A 68 -0.72 3.42 13.84
CA GLU A 68 -2.04 2.92 14.22
C GLU A 68 -3.10 4.04 14.18
N GLN A 69 -2.73 5.28 14.51
CA GLN A 69 -3.64 6.43 14.42
C GLN A 69 -4.16 6.64 12.98
N ASN A 70 -3.27 6.54 11.98
CA ASN A 70 -3.64 6.76 10.58
C ASN A 70 -4.28 5.54 9.88
N LYS A 71 -4.40 4.41 10.58
CA LYS A 71 -4.87 3.16 9.98
C LYS A 71 -6.35 3.19 9.63
N ALA A 72 -7.17 3.84 10.45
CA ALA A 72 -8.60 4.00 10.18
C ALA A 72 -8.80 4.88 8.94
N THR A 73 -8.12 6.03 8.89
CA THR A 73 -8.14 6.97 7.76
C THR A 73 -7.68 6.29 6.46
N PHE A 74 -6.54 5.58 6.49
CA PHE A 74 -6.05 4.84 5.33
C PHE A 74 -7.07 3.81 4.82
N LYS A 75 -7.74 3.11 5.74
CA LYS A 75 -8.78 2.14 5.37
C LYS A 75 -10.00 2.83 4.76
N ALA A 76 -10.43 3.96 5.31
CA ALA A 76 -11.55 4.75 4.80
C ALA A 76 -11.26 5.25 3.37
N LEU A 77 -10.10 5.89 3.16
CA LEU A 77 -9.69 6.38 1.84
C LEU A 77 -9.59 5.26 0.81
N HIS A 78 -9.07 4.08 1.19
CA HIS A 78 -9.03 2.94 0.29
C HIS A 78 -10.42 2.40 -0.04
N LEU A 79 -11.38 2.46 0.90
CA LEU A 79 -12.77 2.07 0.61
C LEU A 79 -13.43 3.06 -0.34
N GLU A 80 -13.21 4.35 -0.13
CA GLU A 80 -13.72 5.42 -0.98
C GLU A 80 -13.16 5.31 -2.40
N LEU A 81 -11.85 5.11 -2.56
CA LEU A 81 -11.22 4.87 -3.86
C LEU A 81 -11.83 3.65 -4.57
N GLN A 82 -12.11 2.57 -3.83
CA GLN A 82 -12.75 1.38 -4.40
C GLN A 82 -14.22 1.62 -4.79
N GLN A 83 -14.93 2.52 -4.10
CA GLN A 83 -16.26 2.94 -4.51
C GLN A 83 -16.20 3.76 -5.80
N GLN A 84 -15.25 4.69 -5.89
CA GLN A 84 -15.02 5.51 -7.10
C GLN A 84 -14.72 4.66 -8.34
N ILE A 85 -13.85 3.67 -8.20
CA ILE A 85 -13.52 2.73 -9.30
C ILE A 85 -14.77 2.02 -9.85
N LYS A 86 -15.80 1.80 -9.03
CA LYS A 86 -17.02 1.07 -9.41
C LYS A 86 -18.15 1.96 -9.92
N GLN A 87 -18.03 3.28 -9.81
CA GLN A 87 -19.04 4.18 -10.34
C GLN A 87 -19.11 4.07 -11.86
N ASP A 88 -20.29 4.35 -12.44
CA ASP A 88 -20.52 4.26 -13.89
C ASP A 88 -19.66 5.23 -14.70
N LYS A 89 -19.26 6.36 -14.10
CA LYS A 89 -18.44 7.38 -14.75
C LYS A 89 -17.09 7.49 -14.06
N TRP A 90 -16.04 7.56 -14.87
CA TRP A 90 -14.68 7.80 -14.40
C TRP A 90 -14.49 9.27 -14.04
N ASP A 91 -14.32 9.55 -12.74
CA ASP A 91 -13.88 10.85 -12.24
C ASP A 91 -12.39 10.81 -11.90
N GLU A 92 -11.56 11.18 -12.88
CA GLU A 92 -10.11 11.18 -12.71
C GLU A 92 -9.64 12.15 -11.62
N ALA A 93 -10.29 13.31 -11.49
CA ALA A 93 -9.90 14.33 -10.53
C ALA A 93 -10.14 13.85 -9.11
N GLN A 94 -11.30 13.24 -8.84
CA GLN A 94 -11.60 12.66 -7.53
C GLN A 94 -10.68 11.48 -7.20
N VAL A 95 -10.40 10.61 -8.18
CA VAL A 95 -9.45 9.50 -8.00
C VAL A 95 -8.04 10.00 -7.70
N ALA A 96 -7.56 11.01 -8.45
CA ALA A 96 -6.25 11.61 -8.24
C ALA A 96 -6.12 12.24 -6.84
N GLN A 97 -7.17 12.90 -6.36
CA GLN A 97 -7.22 13.45 -5.01
C GLN A 97 -7.10 12.34 -3.95
N LEU A 98 -7.93 11.29 -4.03
CA LEU A 98 -7.90 10.19 -3.07
C LEU A 98 -6.55 9.48 -3.04
N ILE A 99 -5.95 9.27 -4.22
CA ILE A 99 -4.61 8.68 -4.32
C ILE A 99 -3.57 9.60 -3.68
N GLY A 100 -3.65 10.92 -3.90
CA GLY A 100 -2.77 11.90 -3.27
C GLY A 100 -2.82 11.85 -1.73
N GLU A 101 -4.03 11.77 -1.16
CA GLU A 101 -4.21 11.62 0.30
C GLU A 101 -3.65 10.30 0.83
N ILE A 102 -3.88 9.20 0.10
CA ILE A 102 -3.32 7.88 0.42
C ILE A 102 -1.79 7.90 0.38
N ASP A 103 -1.20 8.56 -0.62
CA ASP A 103 0.25 8.63 -0.80
C ASP A 103 0.91 9.55 0.23
N ALA A 104 0.26 10.65 0.63
CA ALA A 104 0.71 11.48 1.75
C ALA A 104 0.81 10.66 3.05
N LEU A 105 -0.18 9.82 3.35
CA LEU A 105 -0.12 8.91 4.52
C LEU A 105 0.99 7.87 4.40
N LYS A 106 1.23 7.32 3.20
CA LYS A 106 2.33 6.37 2.97
C LYS A 106 3.68 7.05 3.14
N LEU A 107 3.84 8.27 2.63
CA LEU A 107 5.07 9.06 2.72
C LEU A 107 5.40 9.37 4.18
N ALA A 108 4.46 9.93 4.93
CA ALA A 108 4.64 10.22 6.36
C ALA A 108 5.06 8.96 7.16
N ARG A 109 4.46 7.81 6.84
CA ARG A 109 4.84 6.53 7.46
C ARG A 109 6.25 6.09 7.07
N ALA A 110 6.62 6.25 5.81
CA ALA A 110 7.92 5.85 5.31
C ALA A 110 9.04 6.73 5.87
N GLU A 111 8.83 8.04 5.99
CA GLU A 111 9.75 8.97 6.65
C GLU A 111 10.00 8.58 8.10
N LYS A 112 8.94 8.29 8.87
CA LYS A 112 9.08 7.80 10.25
C LYS A 112 9.86 6.49 10.33
N SER A 113 9.62 5.57 9.38
CA SER A 113 10.36 4.31 9.30
C SER A 113 11.84 4.53 8.96
N ARG A 114 12.16 5.43 8.03
CA ARG A 114 13.54 5.80 7.68
C ARG A 114 14.25 6.45 8.88
N SER A 115 13.61 7.43 9.51
CA SER A 115 14.11 8.09 10.72
C SER A 115 14.37 7.09 11.85
N SER A 116 13.44 6.16 12.12
CA SER A 116 13.63 5.11 13.12
C SER A 116 14.83 4.22 12.80
N LYS A 117 15.02 3.86 11.53
CA LYS A 117 16.18 3.06 11.10
C LYS A 117 17.50 3.82 11.26
N GLN A 118 17.52 5.12 10.98
CA GLN A 118 18.69 5.97 11.22
C GLN A 118 19.03 6.07 12.71
N GLN A 119 18.02 6.27 13.56
CA GLN A 119 18.22 6.28 15.01
C GLN A 119 18.74 4.94 15.52
N ILE A 120 18.20 3.82 15.02
CA ILE A 120 18.72 2.48 15.35
C ILE A 120 20.17 2.34 14.87
N TRP A 121 20.49 2.76 13.64
CA TRP A 121 21.83 2.71 13.07
C TRP A 121 22.87 3.45 13.94
N ALA A 122 22.50 4.62 14.47
CA ALA A 122 23.35 5.41 15.36
C ALA A 122 23.64 4.73 16.71
N LEU A 123 22.80 3.77 17.14
CA LEU A 123 23.03 2.99 18.36
C LEU A 123 23.98 1.80 18.15
N LEU A 124 24.26 1.42 16.91
CA LEU A 124 25.01 0.21 16.57
C LEU A 124 26.52 0.45 16.64
N SER A 125 27.27 -0.56 17.07
CA SER A 125 28.72 -0.60 16.89
C SER A 125 29.09 -0.75 15.40
N PRO A 126 30.33 -0.45 15.00
CA PRO A 126 30.77 -0.62 13.61
C PRO A 126 30.53 -2.05 13.07
N GLU A 127 30.78 -3.08 13.88
CA GLU A 127 30.53 -4.48 13.51
C GLU A 127 29.03 -4.76 13.32
N GLN A 128 28.18 -4.21 14.20
CA GLN A 128 26.73 -4.36 14.11
C GLN A 128 26.16 -3.60 12.89
N GLN A 129 26.74 -2.47 12.51
CA GLN A 129 26.37 -1.72 11.30
C GLN A 129 26.63 -2.53 10.02
N VAL A 130 27.76 -3.24 9.94
CA VAL A 130 28.04 -4.15 8.81
C VAL A 130 26.96 -5.24 8.72
N LYS A 131 26.65 -5.89 9.85
CA LYS A 131 25.61 -6.92 9.92
C LYS A 131 24.22 -6.39 9.56
N PHE A 132 23.90 -5.15 9.94
CA PHE A 132 22.66 -4.49 9.58
C PHE A 132 22.51 -4.35 8.06
N VAL A 133 23.57 -3.88 7.38
CA VAL A 133 23.60 -3.75 5.93
C VAL A 133 23.37 -5.10 5.25
N GLU A 134 24.08 -6.14 5.70
CA GLU A 134 23.95 -7.49 5.13
C GLU A 134 22.52 -8.03 5.24
N ILE A 135 21.88 -7.84 6.40
CA ILE A 135 20.49 -8.26 6.62
C ILE A 135 19.54 -7.54 5.65
N GLU A 136 19.68 -6.22 5.49
CA GLU A 136 18.84 -5.44 4.58
C GLU A 136 19.10 -5.78 3.11
N GLN A 137 20.35 -5.97 2.70
CA GLN A 137 20.69 -6.43 1.34
C GLN A 137 20.11 -7.82 1.05
N SER A 138 20.22 -8.76 2.00
CA SER A 138 19.61 -10.09 1.89
C SER A 138 18.08 -10.01 1.75
N ARG A 139 17.43 -9.09 2.47
CA ARG A 139 15.98 -8.84 2.35
C ARG A 139 15.62 -8.29 0.97
N ILE A 140 16.39 -7.36 0.41
CA ILE A 140 16.20 -6.83 -0.93
C ILE A 140 16.32 -7.95 -1.97
N ALA A 141 17.36 -8.80 -1.88
CA ALA A 141 17.57 -9.92 -2.81
C ALA A 141 16.46 -10.99 -2.72
N ARG A 142 15.96 -11.28 -1.51
CA ARG A 142 14.81 -12.19 -1.33
C ARG A 142 13.50 -11.59 -1.86
N ALA A 143 13.36 -10.26 -1.83
CA ALA A 143 12.19 -9.58 -2.34
C ALA A 143 12.17 -9.53 -3.88
N SER A 144 13.32 -9.38 -4.55
CA SER A 144 13.40 -9.37 -6.01
C SER A 144 13.07 -10.74 -6.63
N THR A 145 13.51 -11.84 -6.02
CA THR A 145 13.38 -13.21 -6.58
C THR A 145 11.98 -13.82 -6.49
N LYS A 146 11.10 -13.37 -5.59
CA LYS A 146 9.84 -14.07 -5.24
C LYS A 146 8.57 -13.56 -5.94
N MET A 147 8.64 -12.58 -6.84
CA MET A 147 7.50 -11.66 -7.03
C MET A 147 6.91 -11.57 -8.44
N ALA A 148 7.65 -11.84 -9.52
CA ALA A 148 7.05 -11.90 -10.88
C ALA A 148 6.07 -13.08 -10.99
N ASP A 149 6.50 -14.25 -10.52
CA ASP A 149 5.73 -15.50 -10.59
C ASP A 149 4.41 -15.47 -9.77
N LYS A 150 4.37 -14.68 -8.68
CA LYS A 150 3.17 -14.59 -7.83
C LYS A 150 2.11 -13.65 -8.35
N GLY A 151 2.48 -12.62 -9.12
CA GLY A 151 1.52 -11.68 -9.72
C GLY A 151 0.74 -12.39 -10.82
N GLN A 152 1.47 -12.98 -11.77
CA GLN A 152 0.94 -13.73 -12.90
C GLN A 152 0.05 -14.91 -12.46
N LYS A 153 0.54 -15.77 -11.55
CA LYS A 153 -0.27 -16.89 -11.00
C LYS A 153 -1.56 -16.44 -10.31
N ARG A 154 -1.61 -15.22 -9.78
CA ARG A 154 -2.84 -14.69 -9.16
C ARG A 154 -3.82 -14.21 -10.22
N GLN A 155 -3.32 -13.56 -11.26
CA GLN A 155 -4.11 -13.12 -12.40
C GLN A 155 -4.71 -14.32 -13.13
N GLU A 156 -3.92 -15.35 -13.45
CA GLU A 156 -4.40 -16.59 -14.08
C GLU A 156 -5.53 -17.23 -13.26
N LYS A 157 -5.36 -17.31 -11.93
CA LYS A 157 -6.40 -17.84 -11.03
C LYS A 157 -7.65 -16.98 -10.97
N LEU A 158 -7.54 -15.67 -11.17
CA LEU A 158 -8.66 -14.76 -11.20
C LEU A 158 -9.41 -14.89 -12.52
N ILE A 159 -8.71 -14.84 -13.65
CA ILE A 159 -9.27 -15.02 -15.00
C ILE A 159 -10.02 -16.36 -15.08
N ALA A 160 -9.40 -17.45 -14.62
CA ALA A 160 -10.03 -18.78 -14.60
C ALA A 160 -11.33 -18.81 -13.75
N LYS A 161 -11.42 -17.99 -12.71
CA LYS A 161 -12.62 -17.90 -11.85
C LYS A 161 -13.71 -17.00 -12.39
N LEU A 162 -13.35 -15.99 -13.17
CA LEU A 162 -14.32 -15.07 -13.77
C LEU A 162 -15.07 -15.71 -14.94
N ALA A 163 -14.59 -16.84 -15.46
CA ALA A 163 -15.21 -17.55 -16.59
C ALA A 163 -15.56 -16.57 -17.73
N LEU A 164 -14.58 -15.77 -18.13
CA LEU A 164 -14.73 -14.72 -19.13
C LEU A 164 -15.13 -15.32 -20.49
N THR A 165 -16.01 -14.64 -21.22
CA THR A 165 -16.27 -14.95 -22.63
C THR A 165 -15.04 -14.62 -23.48
N ASP A 166 -14.95 -15.17 -24.68
CA ASP A 166 -13.79 -14.90 -25.55
C ASP A 166 -13.69 -13.41 -25.93
N GLU A 167 -14.83 -12.73 -26.13
CA GLU A 167 -14.89 -11.27 -26.32
C GLU A 167 -14.42 -10.47 -25.08
N GLN A 168 -14.77 -10.94 -23.87
CA GLN A 168 -14.30 -10.30 -22.64
C GLN A 168 -12.79 -10.51 -22.45
N LYS A 169 -12.26 -11.69 -22.78
CA LYS A 169 -10.83 -12.00 -22.67
C LYS A 169 -10.00 -11.07 -23.53
N THR A 170 -10.37 -10.86 -24.80
CA THR A 170 -9.63 -9.98 -25.71
C THR A 170 -9.55 -8.54 -25.20
N THR A 171 -10.54 -8.11 -24.41
CA THR A 171 -10.57 -6.77 -23.80
C THR A 171 -9.82 -6.72 -22.46
N ILE A 172 -9.97 -7.74 -21.60
CA ILE A 172 -9.51 -7.71 -20.21
C ILE A 172 -8.06 -8.18 -20.04
N GLU A 173 -7.61 -9.16 -20.81
CA GLU A 173 -6.25 -9.71 -20.71
C GLU A 173 -5.14 -8.63 -20.83
N PRO A 174 -5.15 -7.72 -21.82
CA PRO A 174 -4.15 -6.67 -21.89
C PRO A 174 -4.19 -5.71 -20.69
N LEU A 175 -5.38 -5.46 -20.10
CA LEU A 175 -5.50 -4.62 -18.91
C LEU A 175 -4.85 -5.27 -17.69
N PHE A 176 -5.01 -6.59 -17.54
CA PHE A 176 -4.35 -7.30 -16.47
C PHE A 176 -2.84 -7.41 -16.68
N GLU A 177 -2.37 -7.55 -17.93
CA GLU A 177 -0.94 -7.51 -18.24
C GLU A 177 -0.32 -6.16 -17.84
N GLN A 178 -0.98 -5.04 -18.20
CA GLN A 178 -0.55 -3.71 -17.78
C GLN A 178 -0.56 -3.54 -16.25
N LEU A 179 -1.57 -4.05 -15.54
CA LEU A 179 -1.57 -4.08 -14.06
C LEU A 179 -0.38 -4.86 -13.49
N ASN A 180 0.03 -5.95 -14.14
CA ASN A 180 1.17 -6.76 -13.72
C ASN A 180 2.50 -6.03 -13.97
N ASP A 181 2.61 -5.32 -15.09
CA ASP A 181 3.81 -4.52 -15.41
C ASP A 181 3.94 -3.31 -14.49
N ASN A 182 2.85 -2.59 -14.25
CA ASN A 182 2.79 -1.51 -13.25
C ASN A 182 3.22 -2.01 -11.86
N ARG A 183 2.84 -3.23 -11.50
CA ARG A 183 3.28 -3.85 -10.24
C ARG A 183 4.78 -4.13 -10.21
N LYS A 184 5.36 -4.64 -11.31
CA LYS A 184 6.82 -4.85 -11.43
C LYS A 184 7.54 -3.51 -11.28
N LEU A 185 7.10 -2.49 -12.00
CA LEU A 185 7.67 -1.14 -11.96
C LEU A 185 7.64 -0.53 -10.55
N LEU A 186 6.49 -0.52 -9.88
CA LEU A 186 6.36 -0.05 -8.50
C LEU A 186 7.28 -0.81 -7.53
N GLN A 187 7.53 -2.09 -7.79
CA GLN A 187 8.43 -2.88 -6.98
C GLN A 187 9.90 -2.51 -7.24
N GLU A 188 10.30 -2.32 -8.50
CA GLU A 188 11.63 -1.87 -8.86
C GLU A 188 11.95 -0.51 -8.24
N LEU A 189 11.01 0.44 -8.29
CA LEU A 189 11.14 1.74 -7.62
C LEU A 189 11.37 1.56 -6.11
N LYS A 190 10.55 0.75 -5.43
CA LYS A 190 10.73 0.45 -4.00
C LYS A 190 12.07 -0.21 -3.67
N LEU A 191 12.56 -1.10 -4.54
CA LEU A 191 13.86 -1.75 -4.34
C LEU A 191 15.01 -0.76 -4.56
N ARG A 192 14.89 0.12 -5.57
CA ARG A 192 15.84 1.20 -5.85
C ARG A 192 15.97 2.14 -4.65
N GLU A 193 14.85 2.60 -4.10
CA GLU A 193 14.82 3.44 -2.90
C GLU A 193 15.47 2.77 -1.70
N LYS A 194 15.16 1.49 -1.45
CA LYS A 194 15.77 0.74 -0.34
C LYS A 194 17.27 0.59 -0.52
N LYS A 195 17.75 0.32 -1.74
CA LYS A 195 19.18 0.26 -2.05
C LYS A 195 19.86 1.60 -1.81
N ALA A 196 19.25 2.69 -2.30
CA ALA A 196 19.77 4.03 -2.09
C ALA A 196 19.81 4.42 -0.61
N PHE A 197 18.78 4.08 0.17
CA PHE A 197 18.78 4.28 1.62
C PHE A 197 19.92 3.53 2.33
N ILE A 198 20.18 2.26 1.96
CA ILE A 198 21.32 1.50 2.51
C ILE A 198 22.65 2.16 2.14
N ASN A 199 22.80 2.64 0.90
CA ASN A 199 24.03 3.31 0.47
C ASN A 199 24.30 4.58 1.28
N ILE A 200 23.26 5.37 1.56
CA ILE A 200 23.35 6.56 2.43
C ILE A 200 23.84 6.17 3.82
N LEU A 201 23.26 5.12 4.43
CA LEU A 201 23.70 4.64 5.75
C LEU A 201 25.19 4.22 5.76
N LYS A 202 25.69 3.63 4.66
CA LYS A 202 27.08 3.16 4.57
C LYS A 202 28.09 4.30 4.39
N ASN A 203 27.74 5.31 3.60
CA ASN A 203 28.68 6.33 3.15
C ASN A 203 28.68 7.59 4.04
N GLY A 204 27.71 7.71 4.95
CA GLY A 204 27.64 8.85 5.87
C GLY A 204 27.22 10.17 5.22
N ASP A 205 26.65 10.13 4.02
CA ASP A 205 26.11 11.33 3.37
C ASP A 205 24.92 11.86 4.18
N ASP A 206 25.07 13.08 4.71
CA ASP A 206 24.12 13.75 5.62
C ASP A 206 22.85 14.26 4.91
N VAL A 207 22.70 13.96 3.62
CA VAL A 207 21.56 14.40 2.81
C VAL A 207 20.78 13.16 2.38
N LEU A 208 19.61 12.96 2.98
CA LEU A 208 18.47 12.35 2.29
C LEU A 208 17.74 13.50 1.59
N PRO A 209 18.15 13.97 0.40
CA PRO A 209 17.33 14.94 -0.30
C PRO A 209 16.11 14.17 -0.75
N GLY A 210 14.98 14.44 -0.09
CA GLY A 210 13.67 13.84 -0.27
C GLY A 210 13.56 12.84 -1.40
N MET A 211 14.05 11.60 -1.20
CA MET A 211 13.74 10.51 -2.12
C MET A 211 12.25 10.28 -1.99
N PRO A 212 11.42 10.79 -2.91
CA PRO A 212 10.00 10.79 -2.72
C PRO A 212 9.60 9.33 -2.82
N MET A 213 9.08 8.76 -1.73
CA MET A 213 8.36 7.48 -1.81
C MET A 213 7.16 7.58 -2.75
N ALA A 214 6.73 8.82 -3.00
CA ALA A 214 5.75 9.24 -3.97
C ALA A 214 6.44 10.12 -5.03
N THR A 215 7.22 9.54 -5.95
CA THR A 215 7.56 10.29 -7.18
C THR A 215 6.27 10.47 -7.97
N ILE A 216 6.20 11.52 -8.81
CA ILE A 216 5.11 11.71 -9.77
C ILE A 216 4.80 10.39 -10.51
N ASP A 217 5.84 9.61 -10.82
CA ASP A 217 5.73 8.28 -11.44
C ASP A 217 4.90 7.28 -10.62
N THR A 218 5.05 7.24 -9.29
CA THR A 218 4.28 6.28 -8.47
C THR A 218 2.81 6.66 -8.34
N GLN A 219 2.50 7.96 -8.31
CA GLN A 219 1.14 8.47 -8.24
C GLN A 219 0.44 8.27 -9.59
N SER A 220 1.11 8.56 -10.71
CA SER A 220 0.57 8.30 -12.04
C SER A 220 0.29 6.81 -12.27
N ILE A 221 1.21 5.92 -11.86
CA ILE A 221 0.97 4.47 -11.91
C ILE A 221 -0.23 4.07 -11.02
N ALA A 222 -0.43 4.71 -9.87
CA ALA A 222 -1.58 4.43 -9.02
C ALA A 222 -2.91 4.86 -9.66
N ILE A 223 -2.93 6.02 -10.32
CA ILE A 223 -4.09 6.52 -11.07
C ILE A 223 -4.39 5.59 -12.26
N ASP A 224 -3.37 5.22 -13.04
CA ASP A 224 -3.49 4.27 -14.15
C ASP A 224 -4.03 2.92 -13.66
N ASN A 225 -3.50 2.38 -12.56
CA ASN A 225 -4.01 1.14 -11.96
C ASN A 225 -5.48 1.24 -11.54
N ALA A 226 -5.93 2.38 -11.03
CA ALA A 226 -7.33 2.60 -10.69
C ALA A 226 -8.21 2.65 -11.94
N ASN A 227 -7.74 3.29 -13.02
CA ASN A 227 -8.43 3.32 -14.30
C ASN A 227 -8.54 1.92 -14.93
N LEU A 228 -7.44 1.15 -14.93
CA LEU A 228 -7.44 -0.24 -15.40
C LEU A 228 -8.43 -1.10 -14.62
N GLN A 229 -8.48 -0.95 -13.29
CA GLN A 229 -9.47 -1.64 -12.45
C GLN A 229 -10.90 -1.24 -12.78
N HIS A 230 -11.15 0.05 -13.04
CA HIS A 230 -12.47 0.56 -13.45
C HIS A 230 -12.90 -0.04 -14.79
N ARG A 231 -12.01 -0.06 -15.79
CA ARG A 231 -12.27 -0.66 -17.11
C ARG A 231 -12.57 -2.15 -17.00
N ILE A 232 -11.77 -2.88 -16.22
CA ILE A 232 -12.02 -4.31 -15.95
C ILE A 232 -13.39 -4.48 -15.31
N TRP A 233 -13.69 -3.73 -14.25
CA TRP A 233 -14.96 -3.81 -13.52
C TRP A 233 -16.19 -3.66 -14.43
N HIS A 234 -16.16 -2.67 -15.33
CA HIS A 234 -17.26 -2.38 -16.26
C HIS A 234 -17.31 -3.29 -17.49
N THR A 235 -16.30 -4.13 -17.70
CA THR A 235 -16.37 -5.21 -18.72
C THR A 235 -17.03 -6.47 -18.15
N LEU A 236 -17.09 -6.60 -16.82
CA LEU A 236 -17.67 -7.76 -16.14
C LEU A 236 -19.19 -7.59 -15.96
N ASN A 237 -19.92 -8.71 -16.07
CA ASN A 237 -21.31 -8.76 -15.66
C ASN A 237 -21.47 -8.81 -14.12
N ALA A 238 -22.69 -8.70 -13.61
CA ALA A 238 -22.96 -8.65 -12.17
C ALA A 238 -22.45 -9.88 -11.38
N GLU A 239 -22.56 -11.09 -11.94
CA GLU A 239 -22.07 -12.31 -11.29
C GLU A 239 -20.53 -12.36 -11.25
N GLN A 240 -19.90 -11.94 -12.35
CA GLN A 240 -18.46 -11.82 -12.47
C GLN A 240 -17.90 -10.74 -11.55
N GLN A 241 -18.58 -9.59 -11.42
CA GLN A 241 -18.24 -8.53 -10.47
C GLN A 241 -18.25 -9.06 -9.02
N GLN A 242 -19.30 -9.78 -8.63
CA GLN A 242 -19.36 -10.39 -7.29
C GLN A 242 -18.23 -11.41 -7.07
N THR A 243 -17.89 -12.18 -8.10
CA THR A 243 -16.78 -13.14 -8.06
C THR A 243 -15.43 -12.43 -7.92
N PHE A 244 -15.24 -11.34 -8.65
CA PHE A 244 -14.08 -10.47 -8.56
C PHE A 244 -13.91 -9.91 -7.13
N GLU A 245 -14.95 -9.34 -6.53
CA GLU A 245 -14.92 -8.83 -5.16
C GLU A 245 -14.58 -9.92 -4.14
N ARG A 246 -15.27 -11.06 -4.21
CA ARG A 246 -15.02 -12.20 -3.32
C ARG A 246 -13.59 -12.71 -3.46
N PHE A 247 -13.02 -12.69 -4.66
CA PHE A 247 -11.62 -13.06 -4.87
C PHE A 247 -10.70 -12.07 -4.16
N ILE A 248 -10.89 -10.76 -4.36
CA ILE A 248 -10.10 -9.71 -3.70
C ILE A 248 -10.20 -9.82 -2.17
N ASP A 249 -11.38 -10.08 -1.61
CA ASP A 249 -11.59 -10.18 -0.16
C ASP A 249 -11.09 -11.50 0.44
N ARG A 250 -11.30 -12.64 -0.22
CA ARG A 250 -10.72 -13.92 0.23
C ARG A 250 -9.20 -13.88 0.27
N GLN A 251 -8.55 -13.14 -0.63
CA GLN A 251 -7.10 -12.94 -0.57
C GLN A 251 -6.68 -12.18 0.71
N LYS A 252 -7.46 -11.18 1.14
CA LYS A 252 -7.23 -10.49 2.42
C LYS A 252 -7.37 -11.44 3.61
N HIS A 253 -8.34 -12.36 3.59
CA HIS A 253 -8.56 -13.34 4.65
C HIS A 253 -7.53 -14.48 4.67
N ASN A 254 -7.14 -15.03 3.51
CA ASN A 254 -6.13 -16.08 3.43
C ASN A 254 -4.74 -15.59 3.86
N MET A 255 -4.41 -14.33 3.58
CA MET A 255 -3.21 -13.69 4.12
C MET A 255 -3.23 -13.57 5.65
N LYS A 256 -4.40 -13.46 6.28
CA LYS A 256 -4.53 -13.48 7.75
C LYS A 256 -4.37 -14.91 8.29
N LYS A 257 -4.98 -15.92 7.65
CA LYS A 257 -4.88 -17.34 8.08
C LYS A 257 -3.47 -17.93 7.91
N GLN A 258 -2.79 -17.70 6.79
CA GLN A 258 -1.41 -18.18 6.59
C GLN A 258 -0.40 -17.60 7.59
N ARG A 259 -0.74 -16.48 8.23
CA ARG A 259 0.05 -15.89 9.31
C ARG A 259 -0.20 -16.53 10.69
N GLY A 260 -1.28 -17.30 10.85
CA GLY A 260 -1.61 -18.03 12.07
C GLY A 260 -1.04 -19.45 12.16
N HIS A 261 -0.58 -20.03 11.04
CA HIS A 261 -0.03 -21.40 11.00
C HIS A 261 1.51 -21.48 11.02
N ARG A 262 2.20 -20.35 11.24
CA ARG A 262 3.67 -20.29 11.36
C ARG A 262 4.16 -19.97 12.78
N SER A 263 3.29 -20.14 13.78
CA SER A 263 3.66 -20.13 15.20
C SER A 263 4.03 -21.53 15.66
#